data_AF-A0A6J4VVL8-F1
#
_entry.id   AF-A0A6J4VVL8-F1
#
_cell.length_a   1.000
_cell.length_b   1.000
_cell.length_c   1.000
_cell.angle_alpha   90.00
_cell.angle_beta   90.00
_cell.angle_gamma   90.00
#
_symmetry.space_group_name_H-M   'P 1'
#
loop_
_entity.id
_entity.type
_entity.pdbx_description
1 polymer ?
#
loop_
_entity_poly.entity_id
_entity_poly.type
_entity_poly.pdbx_seq_one_letter_code
_entity_poly.pdbx_strand_id
1 'polypeptide(L)'
;MAPEALIRWSGLASILGGTLYALFMFFHPANDSTGMRTGAWTPVHLTWHVAVLLALLGLVELYARQAHRAGRFGLVSFVVAFVGTA
;
A
#
# COMPACT_ATOMS: atom_id res chain seq x y z
N MET A 1 -9.50 8.14 19.68
CA MET A 1 -8.05 8.29 19.37
C MET A 1 -7.84 9.73 18.95
N ALA A 2 -6.84 10.44 19.45
CA ALA A 2 -6.58 11.82 19.03
C ALA A 2 -6.17 11.86 17.54
N PRO A 3 -6.56 12.89 16.75
CA PRO A 3 -6.20 13.02 15.35
C PRO A 3 -4.70 12.84 15.08
N GLU A 4 -3.85 13.34 15.97
CA GLU A 4 -2.39 13.24 15.90
C GLU A 4 -1.88 11.79 15.99
N ALA A 5 -2.55 10.94 16.75
CA ALA A 5 -2.18 9.53 16.85
C ALA A 5 -2.48 8.81 15.53
N LEU A 6 -3.66 9.05 14.95
CA LEU A 6 -4.05 8.46 13.66
C LEU A 6 -3.05 8.83 12.55
N ILE A 7 -2.67 10.11 12.51
CA ILE A 7 -1.65 10.67 11.61
C ILE A 7 -0.33 9.90 11.71
N ARG A 8 0.18 9.72 12.93
CA ARG A 8 1.47 9.05 13.14
C ARG A 8 1.42 7.59 12.72
N TRP A 9 0.33 6.91 13.02
CA TRP A 9 0.14 5.51 12.64
C TRP A 9 -0.02 5.33 11.13
N SER A 10 -0.75 6.22 10.45
CA SER A 10 -0.85 6.21 8.98
C SER A 10 0.51 6.48 8.32
N GLY A 11 1.31 7.41 8.85
CA GLY A 11 2.67 7.63 8.38
C GLY A 11 3.56 6.40 8.54
N LEU A 12 3.48 5.72 9.69
CA LEU A 12 4.19 4.45 9.93
C LEU A 12 3.70 3.34 9.00
N ALA A 13 2.40 3.24 8.75
CA ALA A 13 1.83 2.29 7.79
C ALA A 13 2.37 2.55 6.38
N SER A 14 2.42 3.80 5.93
CA SER A 14 3.02 4.17 4.64
C SER A 14 4.49 3.77 4.54
N ILE A 15 5.29 4.04 5.58
CA ILE A 15 6.72 3.68 5.61
C ILE A 15 6.89 2.16 5.52
N LEU A 16 6.17 1.42 6.35
CA LEU A 16 6.26 -0.03 6.37
C LEU A 16 5.76 -0.64 5.05
N GLY A 17 4.60 -0.19 4.56
CA GLY A 17 4.02 -0.63 3.31
C GLY A 17 4.95 -0.39 2.12
N GLY A 18 5.48 0.84 1.97
CA GLY A 18 6.43 1.16 0.91
C GLY A 18 7.73 0.35 0.99
N THR A 19 8.23 0.11 2.20
CA THR A 19 9.42 -0.73 2.41
C THR A 19 9.17 -2.17 2.00
N LEU A 20 8.07 -2.78 2.44
CA LEU A 20 7.71 -4.15 2.07
C LEU A 20 7.46 -4.28 0.57
N TYR A 21 6.83 -3.28 -0.06
CA TYR A 21 6.62 -3.24 -1.50
C TYR A 21 7.96 -3.18 -2.26
N ALA A 22 8.90 -2.34 -1.80
CA ALA A 22 10.22 -2.28 -2.40
C ALA A 22 10.97 -3.61 -2.29
N LEU A 23 10.91 -4.26 -1.12
CA LEU A 23 11.53 -5.58 -0.89
C LEU A 23 10.91 -6.66 -1.77
N PHE A 24 9.59 -6.66 -1.96
CA PHE A 24 8.91 -7.59 -2.86
C PHE A 24 9.55 -7.60 -4.25
N MET A 25 9.89 -6.45 -4.82
CA MET A 25 10.48 -6.37 -6.16
C MET A 25 11.84 -7.06 -6.28
N PHE A 26 12.62 -7.13 -5.20
CA PHE A 26 13.93 -7.79 -5.20
C PHE A 26 13.83 -9.30 -4.98
N PHE A 27 12.78 -9.77 -4.31
CA PHE A 27 12.60 -11.19 -3.96
C PHE A 27 11.51 -11.90 -4.78
N HIS A 28 10.87 -11.20 -5.72
CA HIS A 28 9.77 -11.74 -6.52
C HIS A 28 10.25 -12.91 -7.40
N PRO A 29 9.71 -14.13 -7.22
CA PRO A 29 10.03 -15.27 -8.09
C PRO A 29 9.45 -15.08 -9.50
N ALA A 30 9.88 -15.89 -10.47
CA ALA A 30 9.30 -15.85 -11.80
C ALA A 30 7.79 -16.17 -11.78
N ASN A 31 6.99 -15.43 -12.55
CA ASN A 31 5.54 -15.67 -12.74
C ASN A 31 5.27 -16.84 -13.70
N ASP A 32 5.93 -17.97 -13.45
CA ASP A 32 5.74 -19.21 -14.18
C ASP A 32 5.51 -20.36 -13.22
N SER A 33 5.17 -21.53 -13.78
CA SER A 33 4.89 -22.71 -12.96
C SER A 33 6.06 -23.12 -12.06
N THR A 34 7.30 -22.83 -12.47
CA THR A 34 8.51 -23.17 -11.72
C THR A 34 8.68 -22.24 -10.53
N GLY A 35 8.52 -20.93 -10.74
CA GLY A 35 8.54 -19.94 -9.67
C GLY A 35 7.44 -20.16 -8.64
N MET A 36 6.23 -20.52 -9.08
CA MET A 36 5.10 -20.85 -8.20
C MET A 36 5.35 -22.05 -7.28
N ARG A 37 6.23 -22.97 -7.67
CA ARG A 37 6.62 -24.14 -6.85
C ARG A 37 7.73 -23.85 -5.84
N THR A 38 8.34 -22.67 -5.90
CA THR A 38 9.39 -22.30 -4.93
C THR A 38 8.77 -21.99 -3.57
N GLY A 39 9.46 -22.33 -2.48
CA GLY A 39 9.02 -21.98 -1.13
C GLY A 39 8.94 -20.47 -0.87
N ALA A 40 9.54 -19.65 -1.75
CA ALA A 40 9.49 -18.19 -1.68
C ALA A 40 8.19 -17.59 -2.24
N TRP A 41 7.45 -18.31 -3.08
CA TRP A 41 6.26 -17.78 -3.76
C TRP A 41 5.23 -17.20 -2.79
N THR A 42 4.72 -18.05 -1.90
CA THR A 42 3.69 -17.67 -0.92
C THR A 42 4.13 -16.52 -0.01
N PRO A 43 5.28 -16.57 0.70
CA PRO A 43 5.65 -15.50 1.62
C PRO A 43 5.86 -14.17 0.90
N VAL A 44 6.50 -14.15 -0.28
CA VAL A 44 6.76 -12.92 -1.03
C VAL A 44 5.45 -12.27 -1.51
N HIS A 45 4.50 -13.05 -2.02
CA HIS A 45 3.19 -12.54 -2.43
C HIS A 45 2.33 -12.10 -1.25
N LEU A 46 2.42 -12.79 -0.11
CA LEU A 46 1.74 -12.37 1.11
C LEU A 46 2.31 -11.04 1.64
N THR A 47 3.64 -10.89 1.63
CA THR A 47 4.31 -9.64 1.98
C THR A 47 3.86 -8.49 1.08
N TRP A 48 3.74 -8.73 -0.22
CA TRP A 48 3.20 -7.74 -1.15
C TRP A 48 1.75 -7.36 -0.83
N HIS A 49 0.90 -8.34 -0.55
CA HIS A 49 -0.49 -8.07 -0.21
C HIS A 49 -0.60 -7.21 1.06
N VAL A 50 0.19 -7.53 2.10
CA VAL A 50 0.30 -6.71 3.32
C VAL A 50 0.83 -5.31 3.00
N ALA A 51 1.83 -5.19 2.13
CA ALA A 51 2.39 -3.92 1.72
C ALA A 51 1.33 -3.01 1.07
N VAL A 52 0.52 -3.58 0.19
CA VAL A 52 -0.58 -2.88 -0.49
C VAL A 52 -1.64 -2.41 0.50
N LEU A 53 -2.06 -3.26 1.44
CA LEU A 53 -3.03 -2.88 2.48
C LEU A 53 -2.52 -1.71 3.35
N LEU A 54 -1.25 -1.74 3.73
CA LEU A 54 -0.63 -0.65 4.49
C LEU A 54 -0.55 0.65 3.67
N ALA A 55 -0.25 0.55 2.38
CA ALA A 55 -0.23 1.69 1.47
C ALA A 55 -1.62 2.32 1.30
N LEU A 56 -2.68 1.51 1.23
CA LEU A 56 -4.07 1.98 1.18
C LEU A 56 -4.45 2.76 2.45
N LEU A 57 -4.05 2.27 3.63
CA LEU A 57 -4.25 3.01 4.90
C LEU A 57 -3.50 4.34 4.91
N GLY A 58 -2.29 4.36 4.36
CA GLY A 58 -1.51 5.58 4.16
C GLY A 58 -2.17 6.58 3.22
N LEU A 59 -2.71 6.09 2.10
CA LEU A 59 -3.36 6.90 1.07
C LEU A 59 -4.61 7.62 1.60
N VAL A 60 -5.38 6.99 2.49
CA VAL A 60 -6.56 7.59 3.14
C VAL A 60 -6.16 8.85 3.93
N GLU A 61 -5.09 8.77 4.72
CA GLU A 61 -4.62 9.92 5.51
C GLU A 61 -4.06 11.03 4.64
N LEU A 62 -3.26 10.65 3.62
CA LEU A 62 -2.69 11.59 2.67
C LEU A 62 -3.79 12.36 1.93
N TYR A 63 -4.85 11.66 1.49
CA TYR A 63 -6.02 12.30 0.91
C TYR A 63 -6.74 13.19 1.92
N ALA A 64 -6.99 12.74 3.15
CA ALA A 64 -7.70 13.52 4.17
C ALA A 64 -7.03 14.89 4.43
N ARG A 65 -5.69 14.96 4.41
CA ARG A 65 -4.94 16.23 4.57
C ARG A 65 -5.09 17.18 3.40
N GLN A 66 -5.09 16.65 2.18
CA GLN A 66 -5.13 17.46 0.97
C GLN A 66 -6.55 17.65 0.43
N ALA A 67 -7.56 17.01 1.01
CA ALA A 67 -8.93 17.00 0.49
C ALA A 67 -9.48 18.40 0.20
N HIS A 68 -9.21 19.36 1.09
CA HIS A 68 -9.64 20.75 0.93
C HIS A 68 -8.96 21.51 -0.23
N ARG A 69 -7.78 21.06 -0.68
CA ARG A 69 -7.02 21.66 -1.80
C ARG A 69 -7.14 20.87 -3.09
N ALA A 70 -7.43 19.58 -3.00
CA ALA A 70 -7.34 18.65 -4.13
C ALA A 70 -8.57 18.72 -5.06
N GLY A 71 -9.69 19.27 -4.58
CA GLY A 71 -10.91 19.45 -5.36
C GLY A 71 -11.47 18.14 -5.92
N ARG A 72 -12.28 18.24 -6.98
CA ARG A 72 -12.98 17.08 -7.57
C ARG A 72 -12.03 16.06 -8.19
N PHE A 73 -10.97 16.52 -8.85
CA PHE A 73 -9.97 15.62 -9.44
C PHE A 73 -9.15 14.88 -8.37
N GLY A 74 -8.88 15.53 -7.25
CA GLY A 74 -8.27 14.87 -6.09
C GLY A 74 -9.10 13.73 -5.55
N LEU A 75 -10.42 13.93 -5.40
CA LEU A 75 -11.34 12.89 -4.95
C LEU A 75 -11.40 11.73 -5.96
N VAL A 76 -11.54 12.02 -7.25
CA VAL A 76 -11.58 10.97 -8.29
C VAL A 76 -10.27 10.19 -8.31
N SER A 77 -9.13 10.87 -8.25
CA SER A 77 -7.81 10.22 -8.17
C SER A 77 -7.69 9.31 -6.96
N PHE A 78 -8.11 9.78 -5.78
CA PHE A 78 -8.12 8.98 -4.56
C PHE A 78 -9.00 7.72 -4.71
N VAL A 79 -10.23 7.87 -5.20
CA VAL A 79 -11.16 6.73 -5.37
C VAL A 79 -10.61 5.71 -6.37
N VAL A 80 -10.12 6.17 -7.52
CA VAL A 80 -9.56 5.28 -8.55
C VAL A 80 -8.31 4.57 -8.04
N ALA A 81 -7.39 5.30 -7.38
CA ALA A 81 -6.18 4.72 -6.82
C ALA A 81 -6.49 3.73 -5.70
N PHE A 82 -7.40 4.07 -4.79
CA PHE A 82 -7.77 3.22 -3.66
C PHE A 82 -8.47 1.94 -4.13
N VAL A 83 -9.53 2.07 -4.94
CA VAL A 83 -10.32 0.92 -5.40
C VAL A 83 -9.56 0.07 -6.40
N GLY A 84 -8.77 0.68 -7.30
CA GLY A 84 -7.98 -0.07 -8.28
C GLY A 84 -6.79 -0.83 -7.69
N THR A 85 -6.42 -0.52 -6.44
CA THR A 85 -5.30 -1.15 -5.74
C THR A 85 -5.76 -2.14 -4.66
N ALA A 86 -7.01 -2.02 -4.17
CA ALA A 86 -7.63 -2.91 -3.19
C ALA A 86 -8.10 -4.22 -3.84
#